data_AF-A0A067DIU2-F1
#
_entry.id   AF-A0A067DIU2-F1
#
_cell.length_a   1.000
_cell.length_b   1.000
_cell.length_c   1.000
_cell.angle_alpha   90.00
_cell.angle_beta   90.00
_cell.angle_gamma   90.00
#
_symmetry.space_group_name_H-M   'P 1'
#
loop_
_entity.id
_entity.type
_entity.pdbx_description
1 polymer ?
#
loop_
_entity_poly.entity_id
_entity_poly.type
_entity_poly.pdbx_seq_one_letter_code
_entity_poly.pdbx_strand_id
1 'polypeptide(L)'
;MIANGLDVDETIRILANKPNCTVIAYSGYLINGFNSVMRDRDSNRVTQNNGVNISAATLQVSSSKDKNYFTNMIEYYGVLVEIWELQYLMTKKFIFKYDWVDSGWVKVDNLGFTIVDLNQVDHKCFMLRLMI
;
A
#
# COMPACT_ATOMS: atom_id res chain seq x y z
N MET A 1 19.62 36.40 -14.75
CA MET A 1 18.88 36.07 -13.52
C MET A 1 18.51 34.61 -13.55
N ILE A 2 19.15 33.86 -12.65
CA ILE A 2 18.89 32.53 -12.06
C ILE A 2 17.84 31.61 -12.72
N ALA A 3 18.38 30.53 -13.30
CA ALA A 3 17.94 29.13 -13.41
C ALA A 3 16.57 28.74 -14.01
N ASN A 4 16.66 28.15 -15.22
CA ASN A 4 15.82 27.08 -15.79
C ASN A 4 14.80 26.46 -14.80
N GLY A 5 13.51 26.78 -14.99
CA GLY A 5 12.42 26.09 -14.34
C GLY A 5 12.46 24.62 -14.72
N LEU A 6 12.62 23.74 -13.73
CA LEU A 6 12.50 22.31 -13.92
C LEU A 6 11.13 22.02 -14.54
N ASP A 7 11.11 21.34 -15.69
CA ASP A 7 9.89 20.85 -16.30
C ASP A 7 9.24 19.88 -15.31
N VAL A 8 8.11 20.27 -14.73
CA VAL A 8 7.42 19.47 -13.73
C VAL A 8 6.58 18.45 -14.48
N ASP A 9 6.82 17.17 -14.18
CA ASP A 9 6.06 16.07 -14.77
C ASP A 9 4.54 16.32 -14.70
N GLU A 10 3.87 16.16 -15.84
CA GLU A 10 2.46 16.49 -15.97
C GLU A 10 1.59 15.65 -15.01
N THR A 11 2.00 14.42 -14.67
CA THR A 11 1.31 13.61 -13.66
C THR A 11 1.34 14.28 -12.30
N ILE A 12 2.49 14.84 -11.91
CA ILE A 12 2.64 15.58 -10.65
C ILE A 12 1.74 16.82 -10.66
N ARG A 13 1.67 17.55 -11.78
CA ARG A 13 0.76 18.70 -11.91
C ARG A 13 -0.70 18.29 -11.78
N ILE A 14 -1.12 17.19 -12.39
CA ILE A 14 -2.49 16.67 -12.29
C ILE A 14 -2.80 16.23 -10.85
N LEU A 15 -1.89 15.53 -10.18
CA LEU A 15 -2.09 15.07 -8.79
C LEU A 15 -2.17 16.23 -7.79
N ALA A 16 -1.43 17.31 -8.03
CA ALA A 16 -1.46 18.51 -7.18
C ALA A 16 -2.81 19.25 -7.23
N ASN A 17 -3.60 19.08 -8.30
CA ASN A 17 -4.88 19.78 -8.48
C ASN A 17 -6.05 19.20 -7.66
N LYS A 18 -5.79 18.27 -6.73
CA LYS A 18 -6.78 17.53 -5.91
C LYS A 18 -7.71 16.65 -6.76
N PRO A 19 -8.14 15.47 -6.25
CA PRO A 19 -9.19 14.71 -6.88
C PRO A 19 -10.54 15.43 -6.79
N ASN A 20 -11.48 15.03 -7.63
CA ASN A 20 -12.89 15.36 -7.49
C ASN A 20 -13.40 14.95 -6.09
N CYS A 21 -14.45 15.62 -5.60
CA CYS A 21 -15.02 15.38 -4.27
C CYS A 21 -15.79 14.04 -4.15
N THR A 22 -15.88 13.26 -5.23
CA THR A 22 -16.56 11.96 -5.26
C THR A 22 -15.54 10.84 -5.40
N VAL A 23 -15.76 9.76 -4.65
CA VAL A 23 -14.95 8.54 -4.67
C VAL A 23 -15.84 7.36 -5.05
N ILE A 24 -15.32 6.46 -5.88
CA ILE A 24 -15.98 5.17 -6.16
C ILE A 24 -15.29 4.09 -5.31
N ALA A 25 -16.06 3.35 -4.54
CA ALA A 25 -15.56 2.22 -3.74
C ALA A 25 -15.83 0.89 -4.45
N TYR A 26 -14.85 -0.02 -4.42
CA TYR A 26 -14.92 -1.34 -5.06
C TYR A 26 -14.88 -2.45 -4.01
N SER A 27 -15.56 -3.57 -4.27
CA SER A 27 -15.58 -4.75 -3.37
C SER A 27 -14.48 -5.79 -3.64
N GLY A 28 -13.66 -5.53 -4.66
CA GLY A 28 -12.55 -6.36 -5.08
C GLY A 28 -11.91 -5.74 -6.32
N TYR A 29 -10.66 -6.10 -6.59
CA TYR A 29 -9.92 -5.56 -7.72
C TYR A 29 -9.00 -6.63 -8.30
N LEU A 30 -9.02 -6.75 -9.63
CA LEU A 30 -8.20 -7.71 -10.37
C LEU A 30 -6.97 -6.96 -10.88
N ILE A 31 -5.77 -7.31 -10.39
CA ILE A 31 -4.50 -6.78 -10.89
C ILE A 31 -3.63 -7.94 -11.35
N ASN A 32 -3.13 -7.86 -12.57
CA ASN A 32 -2.14 -8.82 -13.10
C ASN A 32 -2.57 -10.28 -12.93
N GLY A 33 -3.88 -10.57 -13.05
CA GLY A 33 -4.43 -11.92 -12.87
C GLY A 33 -4.71 -12.33 -11.41
N PHE A 34 -4.34 -11.51 -10.43
CA PHE A 34 -4.61 -11.75 -9.02
C PHE A 34 -5.88 -11.03 -8.58
N ASN A 35 -6.85 -11.79 -8.07
CA ASN A 35 -8.09 -11.26 -7.51
C ASN A 35 -7.87 -10.90 -6.04
N SER A 36 -7.63 -9.63 -5.75
CA SER A 36 -7.62 -9.14 -4.37
C SER A 36 -9.06 -8.90 -3.93
N VAL A 37 -9.49 -9.59 -2.87
CA VAL A 37 -10.85 -9.52 -2.33
C VAL A 37 -10.80 -8.81 -0.98
N MET A 38 -11.72 -7.87 -0.72
CA MET A 38 -11.75 -7.18 0.57
C MET A 38 -12.14 -8.13 1.70
N ARG A 39 -11.62 -7.87 2.91
CA ARG A 39 -11.85 -8.69 4.11
C ARG A 39 -13.31 -9.11 4.31
N ASP A 40 -14.26 -8.18 4.18
CA ASP A 40 -15.69 -8.46 4.41
C ASP A 40 -16.31 -9.44 3.39
N ARG A 41 -15.79 -9.46 2.16
CA ARG A 41 -16.22 -10.41 1.14
C ARG A 41 -15.54 -11.77 1.33
N ASP A 42 -14.33 -11.75 1.87
CA ASP A 42 -13.50 -12.93 2.12
C ASP A 42 -13.94 -13.68 3.40
N SER A 43 -14.44 -12.97 4.41
CA SER A 43 -14.91 -13.56 5.67
C SER A 43 -16.06 -14.54 5.52
N ASN A 44 -16.77 -14.49 4.38
CA ASN A 44 -17.87 -15.39 4.04
C ASN A 44 -17.42 -16.55 3.12
N ARG A 45 -16.11 -16.73 2.91
CA ARG A 45 -15.53 -17.74 2.01
C ARG A 45 -14.63 -18.70 2.80
N VAL A 46 -14.45 -19.89 2.22
CA VAL A 46 -13.54 -20.93 2.74
C VAL A 46 -12.07 -20.58 2.45
N THR A 47 -11.81 -19.79 1.40
CA THR A 47 -10.46 -19.38 1.00
C THR A 47 -10.17 -17.95 1.47
N GLN A 48 -8.96 -17.71 1.97
CA GLN A 48 -8.50 -16.37 2.35
C GLN A 48 -7.64 -15.76 1.22
N ASN A 49 -8.16 -14.74 0.53
CA ASN A 49 -7.49 -14.04 -0.58
C ASN A 49 -7.39 -12.52 -0.36
N ASN A 50 -7.49 -12.08 0.90
CA ASN A 50 -7.39 -10.67 1.29
C ASN A 50 -5.99 -10.24 1.75
N GLY A 51 -5.07 -11.19 1.95
CA GLY A 51 -3.70 -10.92 2.38
C GLY A 51 -2.86 -10.27 1.28
N VAL A 52 -1.99 -9.35 1.67
CA VAL A 52 -0.97 -8.74 0.80
C VAL A 52 0.41 -8.83 1.46
N ASN A 53 1.44 -9.02 0.65
CA ASN A 53 2.83 -8.81 1.02
C ASN A 53 3.41 -7.70 0.13
N ILE A 54 4.18 -6.80 0.74
CA ILE A 54 4.93 -5.77 0.04
C ILE A 54 6.36 -5.71 0.56
N SER A 55 7.32 -5.93 -0.34
CA SER A 55 8.72 -5.64 -0.08
C SER A 55 9.01 -4.17 -0.41
N ALA A 56 9.33 -3.36 0.61
CA ALA A 56 9.60 -1.94 0.46
C ALA A 56 11.01 -1.57 0.95
N ALA A 57 11.70 -0.76 0.15
CA ALA A 57 12.94 -0.11 0.55
C ALA A 57 12.63 0.89 1.68
N THR A 58 13.01 0.53 2.90
CA THR A 58 12.72 1.29 4.10
C THR A 58 13.99 1.93 4.62
N LEU A 59 13.94 3.24 4.85
CA LEU A 59 15.01 3.97 5.51
C LEU A 59 14.95 3.69 7.02
N GLN A 60 15.96 3.04 7.56
CA GLN A 60 16.08 2.76 8.99
C GLN A 60 17.01 3.80 9.63
N VAL A 61 16.52 4.40 10.72
CA VAL A 61 17.26 5.34 11.58
C VAL A 61 17.07 4.92 13.02
N SER A 62 18.15 4.86 13.80
CA SER A 62 18.07 4.44 15.20
C SER A 62 17.41 5.51 16.09
N SER A 63 17.46 6.76 15.65
CA SER A 63 16.80 7.90 16.29
C SER A 63 16.68 9.08 15.31
N SER A 64 15.90 10.09 15.66
CA SER A 64 15.80 11.35 14.89
C SER A 64 17.12 12.14 14.79
N LYS A 65 18.10 11.86 15.65
CA LYS A 65 19.43 12.49 15.64
C LYS A 65 20.48 11.64 14.94
N ASP A 66 20.14 10.40 14.60
CA ASP A 66 21.05 9.48 13.93
C ASP A 66 21.29 9.94 12.48
N LYS A 67 22.56 10.11 12.12
CA LYS A 67 22.97 10.48 10.77
C LYS A 67 23.40 9.26 9.95
N ASN A 68 23.51 8.09 10.58
CA ASN A 68 23.84 6.83 9.93
C ASN A 68 22.55 6.13 9.52
N TYR A 69 21.84 6.72 8.56
CA TYR A 69 20.70 6.05 7.95
C TYR A 69 21.17 4.99 6.96
N PHE A 70 20.48 3.87 6.92
CA PHE A 70 20.67 2.87 5.87
C PHE A 70 19.33 2.42 5.34
N THR A 71 19.31 1.99 4.09
CA THR A 71 18.11 1.49 3.42
C THR A 71 18.16 -0.02 3.41
N ASN A 72 17.08 -0.65 3.87
CA ASN A 72 16.92 -2.11 3.80
C ASN A 72 15.59 -2.46 3.11
N MET A 73 15.55 -3.62 2.45
CA MET A 73 14.28 -4.17 1.95
C MET A 73 13.57 -4.86 3.12
N ILE A 74 12.41 -4.34 3.48
CA ILE A 74 11.58 -4.90 4.56
C ILE A 74 10.28 -5.41 3.93
N GLU A 75 9.85 -6.58 4.38
CA GLU A 75 8.55 -7.13 4.00
C GLU A 75 7.47 -6.68 4.99
N TYR A 76 6.40 -6.15 4.44
CA TYR A 76 5.20 -5.77 5.16
C TYR A 76 4.06 -6.68 4.76
N TYR A 77 3.29 -7.11 5.74
CA TYR A 77 2.14 -7.97 5.55
C TYR A 77 0.89 -7.23 6.01
N GLY A 78 -0.18 -7.34 5.25
CA GLY A 78 -1.42 -6.66 5.58
C GLY A 78 -2.63 -7.32 4.98
N VAL A 79 -3.79 -6.77 5.32
CA VAL A 79 -5.10 -7.18 4.81
C VAL A 79 -5.68 -6.03 4.01
N LEU A 80 -6.13 -6.30 2.78
CA LEU A 80 -6.84 -5.30 1.98
C LEU A 80 -8.25 -5.08 2.55
N VAL A 81 -8.52 -3.84 2.95
CA VAL A 81 -9.80 -3.47 3.60
C VAL A 81 -10.66 -2.61 2.68
N GLU A 82 -10.07 -1.64 1.97
CA GLU A 82 -10.82 -0.72 1.12
C GLU A 82 -10.09 -0.47 -0.21
N ILE A 83 -10.87 -0.27 -1.28
CA ILE A 83 -10.35 0.06 -2.61
C ILE A 83 -11.14 1.24 -3.15
N TRP A 84 -10.46 2.36 -3.36
CA TRP A 84 -11.06 3.62 -3.79
C TRP A 84 -10.50 4.07 -5.13
N GLU A 85 -11.36 4.38 -6.10
CA GLU A 85 -10.98 5.10 -7.31
C GLU A 85 -11.22 6.59 -7.10
N LEU A 86 -10.14 7.36 -7.27
CA LEU A 86 -10.15 8.81 -7.27
C LEU A 86 -10.10 9.33 -8.71
N GLN A 87 -11.08 10.15 -9.07
CA GLN A 87 -11.09 10.87 -10.35
C GLN A 87 -10.31 12.19 -10.21
N TYR A 88 -9.24 12.34 -10.97
CA TYR A 88 -8.57 13.63 -11.21
C TYR A 88 -8.99 14.19 -12.58
N LEU A 89 -8.60 15.43 -12.91
CA LEU A 89 -9.03 16.11 -14.15
C LEU A 89 -8.85 15.26 -15.41
N MET A 90 -7.71 14.58 -15.56
CA MET A 90 -7.35 13.83 -16.77
C MET A 90 -6.93 12.38 -16.50
N THR A 91 -7.02 11.91 -15.26
CA THR A 91 -6.60 10.55 -14.88
C THR A 91 -7.42 10.01 -13.73
N LYS A 92 -7.39 8.69 -13.57
CA LYS A 92 -7.93 7.98 -12.42
C LYS A 92 -6.80 7.38 -11.64
N LYS A 93 -6.90 7.40 -10.31
CA LYS A 93 -5.92 6.76 -9.43
C LYS A 93 -6.63 5.88 -8.42
N PHE A 94 -6.08 4.70 -8.19
CA PHE A 94 -6.59 3.78 -7.17
C PHE A 94 -5.79 3.93 -5.89
N ILE A 95 -6.52 4.07 -4.78
CA ILE A 95 -5.97 4.01 -3.44
C ILE A 95 -6.46 2.72 -2.79
N PHE A 96 -5.54 2.03 -2.13
CA PHE A 96 -5.82 0.80 -1.40
C PHE A 96 -5.55 1.04 0.07
N LYS A 97 -6.50 0.70 0.92
CA LYS A 97 -6.32 0.72 2.37
C LYS A 97 -5.94 -0.66 2.86
N TYR A 98 -4.87 -0.71 3.62
CA TYR A 98 -4.42 -1.93 4.25
C TYR A 98 -4.38 -1.77 5.76
N ASP A 99 -4.83 -2.83 6.42
CA ASP A 99 -4.58 -3.08 7.83
C ASP A 99 -3.27 -3.90 7.92
N TRP A 100 -2.19 -3.25 8.35
CA TRP A 100 -0.85 -3.83 8.41
C TRP A 100 -0.63 -4.61 9.70
N VAL A 101 -0.08 -5.81 9.55
CA VAL A 101 0.22 -6.72 10.64
C VAL A 101 1.41 -6.21 11.44
N ASP A 102 1.31 -6.30 12.76
CA ASP A 102 2.43 -6.09 13.67
C ASP A 102 3.53 -7.12 13.39
N SER A 103 4.75 -6.63 13.16
CA SER A 103 5.93 -7.46 12.93
C SER A 103 6.20 -8.53 14.01
N GLY A 104 5.73 -8.35 15.25
CA GLY A 104 5.81 -9.37 16.31
C GLY A 104 4.97 -10.62 16.04
N TRP A 105 4.04 -10.55 15.09
CA TRP A 105 3.15 -11.65 14.68
C TRP A 105 3.48 -12.23 13.31
N VAL A 106 4.65 -11.87 12.77
CA VAL A 106 5.26 -12.51 11.62
C VAL A 106 6.35 -13.45 12.11
N LYS A 107 6.26 -14.73 11.77
CA LYS A 107 7.20 -15.77 12.22
C LYS A 107 7.63 -16.62 11.03
N VAL A 108 8.83 -17.16 11.09
CA VAL A 108 9.30 -18.17 10.14
C VAL A 108 9.29 -19.52 10.86
N ASP A 109 8.65 -20.52 10.26
CA ASP A 109 8.63 -21.86 10.83
C ASP A 109 9.93 -22.63 10.59
N ASN A 110 10.01 -23.84 11.14
CA ASN A 110 11.22 -24.69 11.02
C ASN A 110 11.51 -25.15 9.57
N LEU A 111 10.55 -24.99 8.66
CA LEU A 111 10.67 -25.33 7.25
C LEU A 111 10.99 -24.11 6.37
N GLY A 112 11.07 -22.91 6.97
CA GLY A 112 11.35 -21.67 6.27
C GLY A 112 10.12 -20.96 5.70
N PHE A 113 8.90 -21.40 6.04
CA PHE A 113 7.69 -20.69 5.62
C PHE A 113 7.37 -19.53 6.55
N THR A 114 7.03 -18.39 5.95
CA THR A 114 6.53 -17.23 6.70
C THR A 114 5.07 -17.46 7.09
N ILE A 115 4.81 -17.47 8.39
CA ILE A 115 3.49 -17.54 9.02
C ILE A 115 3.14 -16.17 9.56
N VAL A 116 1.96 -15.68 9.21
CA VAL A 116 1.49 -14.34 9.56
C VAL A 116 0.10 -14.43 10.17
N ASP A 117 -0.08 -13.90 11.38
CA ASP A 117 -1.41 -13.72 11.96
C ASP A 117 -2.03 -12.41 11.46
N LEU A 118 -2.85 -12.50 10.41
CA LEU A 118 -3.52 -11.37 9.78
C LEU A 118 -4.57 -10.68 10.67
N ASN A 119 -4.82 -11.18 11.88
CA ASN A 119 -5.71 -10.52 12.85
C ASN A 119 -4.98 -9.53 13.77
N GLN A 120 -3.65 -9.59 13.83
CA GLN A 120 -2.84 -8.79 14.75
C GLN A 120 -2.32 -7.54 14.04
N VAL A 121 -3.21 -6.55 13.90
CA VAL A 121 -2.97 -5.33 13.12
C VAL A 121 -2.49 -4.20 14.03
N ASP A 122 -1.41 -3.51 13.63
CA ASP A 122 -0.87 -2.34 14.34
C ASP A 122 -1.22 -1.03 13.62
N HIS A 123 -1.11 -1.02 12.29
CA HIS A 123 -1.20 0.23 11.52
C HIS A 123 -2.26 0.14 10.42
N LYS A 124 -2.98 1.23 10.20
CA LYS A 124 -3.97 1.36 9.13
C LYS A 124 -3.55 2.49 8.22
N CYS A 125 -3.21 2.16 6.97
CA CYS A 125 -2.70 3.16 6.05
C CYS A 125 -3.23 2.95 4.63
N PHE A 126 -3.45 4.08 3.95
CA PHE A 126 -3.75 4.11 2.54
C PHE A 126 -2.45 4.16 1.74
N MET A 127 -2.35 3.31 0.72
CA MET A 127 -1.28 3.36 -0.25
C MET A 127 -1.83 3.74 -1.61
N LEU A 128 -1.26 4.82 -2.15
CA LEU A 128 -1.44 5.17 -3.55
C LEU A 128 -0.52 4.30 -4.38
N ARG A 129 -1.09 3.41 -5.19
CA ARG A 129 -0.30 2.69 -6.18
C ARG A 129 -0.19 3.57 -7.43
N LEU A 130 0.95 4.22 -7.60
CA LEU A 130 1.32 4.83 -8.87
C LEU A 130 1.74 3.69 -9.81
N MET A 131 0.83 3.23 -10.66
CA MET A 131 1.25 2.54 -11.89
C MET A 131 1.93 3.61 -12.75
N ILE A 132 3.26 3.53 -12.83
CA ILE A 132 4.10 4.22 -13.80
C ILE A 132 4.34 3.25 -14.95
#